data_AF-A0A7W0GH34-F1
#
_entry.id   AF-A0A7W0GH34-F1
#
_cell.length_a   1.000
_cell.length_b   1.000
_cell.length_c   1.000
_cell.angle_alpha   90.00
_cell.angle_beta   90.00
_cell.angle_gamma   90.00
#
_symmetry.space_group_name_H-M   'P 1'
#
loop_
_entity.id
_entity.type
_entity.pdbx_description
1 polymer ?
#
loop_
_entity_poly.entity_id
_entity_poly.type
_entity_poly.pdbx_seq_one_letter_code
_entity_poly.pdbx_strand_id
1 'polypeptide(L)'
;MAGVGVEQPVQIAKEELRALLVLAKTGGQRHQVTHRLFGFYSWCADSKLPELERLAGTIDAWWPEVLAFLQTGVTNAGAEATNRTVKTAARTAYGFRNLDNQRRRVRFACTRSHRRVTAC
;
A
#
# COMPACT_ATOMS: atom_id res chain seq x y z
N MET A 1 -5.20 -36.56 -5.66
CA MET A 1 -6.31 -35.97 -4.88
C MET A 1 -5.75 -34.78 -4.10
N ALA A 2 -5.50 -33.66 -4.77
CA ALA A 2 -4.78 -32.50 -4.22
C ALA A 2 -5.55 -31.21 -4.53
N GLY A 3 -5.73 -30.33 -3.54
CA GLY A 3 -5.75 -28.87 -3.77
C GLY A 3 -7.05 -28.06 -3.61
N VAL A 4 -8.24 -28.63 -3.38
CA VAL A 4 -9.50 -27.85 -3.53
C VAL A 4 -9.98 -27.11 -2.24
N GLY A 5 -9.36 -27.34 -1.07
CA GLY A 5 -9.93 -26.88 0.21
C GLY A 5 -9.61 -25.45 0.67
N VAL A 6 -8.48 -24.86 0.26
CA VAL A 6 -7.97 -23.58 0.85
C VAL A 6 -8.02 -22.41 -0.13
N GLU A 7 -7.99 -22.65 -1.44
CA GLU A 7 -7.97 -21.58 -2.44
C GLU A 7 -9.32 -20.84 -2.56
N GLN A 8 -10.43 -21.56 -2.33
CA GLN A 8 -11.78 -21.01 -2.42
C GLN A 8 -12.05 -19.89 -1.40
N PRO A 9 -11.81 -20.08 -0.08
CA PRO A 9 -12.01 -19.00 0.89
C PRO A 9 -11.09 -17.80 0.63
N VAL A 10 -9.80 -18.02 0.32
CA VAL A 10 -8.88 -16.91 0.05
C VAL A 10 -9.35 -16.04 -1.13
N GLN A 11 -9.83 -16.68 -2.20
CA GLN A 11 -10.38 -15.97 -3.34
C GLN A 11 -11.64 -15.15 -2.98
N ILE A 12 -12.55 -15.72 -2.20
CA ILE A 12 -13.77 -15.05 -1.74
C ILE A 12 -13.41 -13.81 -0.90
N ALA A 13 -12.49 -13.97 0.06
CA ALA A 13 -12.01 -12.87 0.91
C ALA A 13 -11.51 -11.69 0.08
N LYS A 14 -10.72 -12.00 -0.95
CA LYS A 14 -10.14 -11.01 -1.85
C LYS A 14 -11.22 -10.28 -2.65
N GLU A 15 -12.23 -10.98 -3.17
CA GLU A 15 -13.32 -10.32 -3.91
C GLU A 15 -14.24 -9.49 -2.99
N GLU A 16 -14.52 -9.94 -1.76
CA GLU A 16 -15.26 -9.14 -0.76
C GLU A 16 -14.50 -7.87 -0.39
N LEU A 17 -13.20 -7.97 -0.15
CA LEU A 17 -12.35 -6.81 0.10
C LEU A 17 -12.37 -5.85 -1.09
N ARG A 18 -12.29 -6.35 -2.32
CA ARG A 18 -12.40 -5.51 -3.53
C ARG A 18 -13.74 -4.78 -3.61
N ALA A 19 -14.85 -5.47 -3.36
CA ALA A 19 -16.18 -4.87 -3.37
C ALA A 19 -16.30 -3.75 -2.32
N LEU A 20 -15.77 -3.98 -1.10
CA LEU A 20 -15.69 -2.97 -0.05
C LEU A 20 -14.87 -1.75 -0.49
N LEU A 21 -13.69 -1.95 -1.07
CA LEU A 21 -12.82 -0.86 -1.50
C LEU A 21 -13.46 -0.04 -2.64
N VAL A 22 -14.14 -0.69 -3.58
CA VAL A 22 -14.91 -0.02 -4.63
C VAL A 22 -16.02 0.82 -4.03
N LEU A 23 -16.82 0.27 -3.10
CA LEU A 23 -17.88 1.01 -2.40
C LEU A 23 -17.35 2.24 -1.69
N ALA A 24 -16.25 2.10 -0.96
CA ALA A 24 -15.62 3.21 -0.25
C ALA A 24 -15.06 4.28 -1.21
N LYS A 25 -14.54 3.88 -2.38
CA LYS A 25 -14.01 4.78 -3.40
C LYS A 25 -15.10 5.55 -4.15
N THR A 26 -16.24 4.93 -4.42
CA THR A 26 -17.33 5.55 -5.21
C THR A 26 -18.23 6.47 -4.38
N GLY A 27 -17.90 6.69 -3.09
CA GLY A 27 -18.67 7.57 -2.22
C GLY A 27 -19.85 6.89 -1.53
N GLY A 28 -19.78 5.58 -1.30
CA GLY A 28 -20.78 4.86 -0.49
C GLY A 28 -20.96 5.51 0.89
N GLN A 29 -22.18 5.45 1.43
CA GLN A 29 -22.46 6.08 2.72
C GLN A 29 -21.61 5.45 3.83
N ARG A 30 -21.14 6.26 4.79
CA ARG A 30 -20.25 5.81 5.88
C ARG A 30 -20.75 4.53 6.57
N HIS A 31 -22.05 4.47 6.87
CA HIS A 31 -22.65 3.31 7.53
C HIS A 31 -22.57 2.04 6.68
N GLN A 32 -22.71 2.13 5.35
CA GLN A 32 -22.64 1.00 4.43
C GLN A 32 -21.21 0.45 4.37
N VAL A 33 -20.23 1.35 4.31
CA VAL A 33 -18.81 1.00 4.31
C VAL A 33 -18.42 0.32 5.62
N THR A 34 -18.82 0.89 6.77
CA THR A 34 -18.57 0.29 8.09
C THR A 34 -19.25 -1.07 8.23
N HIS A 35 -20.50 -1.21 7.80
CA HIS A 35 -21.22 -2.48 7.86
C HIS A 35 -20.53 -3.57 7.00
N ARG A 36 -20.13 -3.24 5.77
CA ARG A 36 -19.39 -4.16 4.88
C ARG A 36 -18.02 -4.52 5.46
N LEU A 37 -17.31 -3.57 6.05
CA LEU A 37 -16.02 -3.81 6.69
C LEU A 37 -16.16 -4.79 7.86
N PHE A 38 -17.17 -4.58 8.71
CA PHE A 38 -17.46 -5.50 9.81
C PHE A 38 -17.83 -6.91 9.30
N GLY A 39 -18.65 -6.99 8.25
CA GLY A 39 -18.98 -8.26 7.60
C GLY A 39 -17.74 -8.99 7.05
N PHE A 40 -16.81 -8.26 6.45
CA PHE A 40 -15.53 -8.79 5.99
C PHE A 40 -14.71 -9.38 7.16
N TYR A 41 -14.61 -8.66 8.28
CA TYR A 41 -13.88 -9.16 9.47
C TYR A 41 -14.51 -10.41 10.08
N SER A 42 -15.83 -10.42 10.24
CA SER A 42 -16.55 -11.60 10.75
C SER A 42 -16.31 -12.80 9.86
N TRP A 43 -16.40 -12.62 8.53
CA TRP A 43 -16.14 -13.70 7.57
C TRP A 43 -14.69 -14.22 7.64
N CYS A 44 -13.70 -13.33 7.77
CA CYS A 44 -12.30 -13.73 7.97
C CYS A 44 -12.12 -14.54 9.27
N ALA A 45 -12.75 -14.14 10.38
CA ALA A 45 -12.69 -14.85 11.65
C ALA A 45 -13.42 -16.22 11.63
N ASP A 46 -14.48 -16.32 10.82
CA ASP A 46 -15.24 -17.56 10.63
C ASP A 46 -14.50 -18.57 9.74
N SER A 47 -13.64 -18.10 8.83
CA SER A 47 -12.89 -18.94 7.90
C SER A 47 -11.90 -19.91 8.59
N LYS A 48 -11.48 -19.62 9.83
CA LYS A 48 -10.45 -20.36 10.60
C LYS A 48 -9.12 -20.53 9.86
N LEU A 49 -8.83 -19.65 8.90
CA LEU A 49 -7.55 -19.60 8.20
C LEU A 49 -6.66 -18.50 8.79
N PRO A 50 -5.47 -18.84 9.31
CA PRO A 50 -4.60 -17.86 9.96
C PRO A 50 -4.11 -16.77 9.00
N GLU A 51 -4.04 -17.05 7.70
CA GLU A 51 -3.71 -16.05 6.68
C GLU A 51 -4.80 -14.99 6.54
N LEU A 52 -6.08 -15.37 6.66
CA LEU A 52 -7.21 -14.45 6.56
C LEU A 52 -7.41 -13.64 7.84
N GLU A 53 -7.16 -14.24 9.01
CA GLU A 53 -7.10 -13.50 10.27
C GLU A 53 -5.99 -12.44 10.24
N ARG A 54 -4.79 -12.80 9.74
CA ARG A 54 -3.68 -11.85 9.56
C ARG A 54 -4.03 -10.73 8.56
N LEU A 55 -4.71 -11.06 7.47
CA LEU A 55 -5.20 -10.08 6.51
C LEU A 55 -6.18 -9.12 7.17
N ALA A 56 -7.19 -9.63 7.87
CA ALA A 56 -8.19 -8.80 8.56
C ALA A 56 -7.52 -7.86 9.57
N GLY A 57 -6.59 -8.37 10.39
CA GLY A 57 -5.83 -7.54 11.33
C GLY A 57 -4.97 -6.47 10.65
N THR A 58 -4.43 -6.76 9.46
CA THR A 58 -3.69 -5.77 8.68
C THR A 58 -4.63 -4.70 8.12
N ILE A 59 -5.79 -5.09 7.59
CA ILE A 59 -6.78 -4.12 7.10
C ILE A 59 -7.29 -3.24 8.23
N ASP A 60 -7.53 -3.80 9.41
CA ASP A 60 -7.98 -3.04 10.58
C ASP A 60 -6.97 -2.01 11.05
N ALA A 61 -5.71 -2.42 11.20
CA ALA A 61 -4.63 -1.54 11.62
C ALA A 61 -4.42 -0.35 10.67
N TRP A 62 -4.72 -0.49 9.39
CA TRP A 62 -4.47 0.50 8.34
C TRP A 62 -5.74 1.09 7.72
N TRP A 63 -6.92 0.78 8.26
CA TRP A 63 -8.18 1.21 7.68
C TRP A 63 -8.30 2.74 7.57
N PRO A 64 -7.90 3.55 8.58
CA PRO A 64 -7.95 5.00 8.47
C PRO A 64 -7.16 5.54 7.25
N GLU A 65 -5.97 5.02 7.01
CA GLU A 65 -5.09 5.41 5.90
C GLU A 65 -5.65 4.94 4.55
N VAL A 66 -6.17 3.71 4.50
CA VAL A 66 -6.83 3.18 3.29
C VAL A 66 -8.03 4.05 2.93
N LEU A 67 -8.88 4.36 3.90
CA LEU A 67 -10.05 5.22 3.68
C LEU A 67 -9.64 6.63 3.24
N ALA A 68 -8.62 7.22 3.87
CA ALA A 68 -8.09 8.52 3.49
C ALA A 68 -7.56 8.51 2.05
N PHE A 69 -6.83 7.48 1.63
CA PHE A 69 -6.39 7.32 0.24
C PHE A 69 -7.58 7.22 -0.72
N LEU A 70 -8.59 6.41 -0.40
CA LEU A 70 -9.76 6.23 -1.26
C LEU A 70 -10.57 7.52 -1.43
N GLN A 71 -10.68 8.34 -0.38
CA GLN A 71 -11.43 9.60 -0.40
C GLN A 71 -10.67 10.75 -1.07
N THR A 72 -9.36 10.82 -0.86
CA THR A 72 -8.55 11.97 -1.29
C THR A 72 -7.75 11.71 -2.58
N GLY A 73 -7.51 10.44 -2.92
CA GLY A 73 -6.61 10.04 -4.00
C GLY A 73 -5.13 10.34 -3.73
N VAL A 74 -4.78 10.84 -2.52
CA VAL A 74 -3.40 11.18 -2.17
C VAL A 74 -2.58 9.91 -2.01
N THR A 75 -1.51 9.78 -2.81
CA THR A 75 -0.66 8.58 -2.83
C THR A 75 0.74 8.87 -2.32
N ASN A 76 1.43 7.83 -1.83
CA ASN A 76 2.84 7.91 -1.47
C ASN A 76 3.78 7.97 -2.71
N ALA A 77 3.24 8.08 -3.93
CA ALA A 77 4.04 8.02 -5.16
C ALA A 77 5.12 9.09 -5.22
N GLY A 78 4.87 10.29 -4.70
CA GLY A 78 5.85 11.38 -4.65
C GLY A 78 7.04 11.07 -3.72
N ALA A 79 6.77 10.44 -2.57
CA ALA A 79 7.83 10.02 -1.66
C ALA A 79 8.61 8.82 -2.23
N GLU A 80 7.92 7.85 -2.83
CA GLU A 80 8.56 6.71 -3.48
C GLU A 80 9.47 7.10 -4.65
N ALA A 81 9.01 8.04 -5.49
CA ALA A 81 9.84 8.60 -6.55
C ALA A 81 11.12 9.23 -5.98
N THR A 82 10.98 9.99 -4.89
CA THR A 82 12.12 10.60 -4.20
C THR A 82 13.06 9.54 -3.60
N ASN A 83 12.53 8.55 -2.90
CA ASN A 83 13.29 7.42 -2.35
C ASN A 83 14.05 6.67 -3.43
N ARG A 84 13.43 6.45 -4.59
CA ARG A 84 14.08 5.84 -5.75
C ARG A 84 15.25 6.68 -6.25
N THR A 85 15.09 8.00 -6.38
CA THR A 85 16.19 8.93 -6.74
C THR A 85 17.34 8.85 -5.74
N VAL A 86 17.05 8.88 -4.43
CA VAL A 86 18.07 8.76 -3.37
C VAL A 86 18.82 7.43 -3.46
N LYS A 87 18.09 6.31 -3.59
CA LYS A 87 18.67 4.97 -3.73
C LYS A 87 19.53 4.86 -4.99
N THR A 88 19.12 5.47 -6.10
CA THR A 88 19.92 5.51 -7.33
C THR A 88 21.20 6.32 -7.12
N ALA A 89 21.14 7.49 -6.50
CA ALA A 89 22.33 8.29 -6.20
C ALA A 89 23.34 7.52 -5.34
N ALA A 90 22.87 6.74 -4.36
CA ALA A 90 23.71 5.86 -3.54
C ALA A 90 24.29 4.69 -4.34
N ARG A 91 23.51 4.04 -5.22
CA ARG A 91 23.99 2.97 -6.11
C ARG A 91 25.09 3.46 -7.05
N THR A 92 24.89 4.61 -7.70
CA THR A 92 25.91 5.23 -8.58
C THR A 92 27.16 5.66 -7.79
N ALA A 93 27.07 5.84 -6.47
CA ALA A 93 28.21 6.16 -5.63
C ALA A 93 29.00 4.93 -5.17
N TYR A 94 28.46 3.72 -5.36
CA TYR A 94 28.93 2.50 -4.70
C TYR A 94 28.99 2.64 -3.16
N GLY A 95 28.01 3.37 -2.61
CA GLY A 95 27.96 3.73 -1.19
C GLY A 95 28.71 5.03 -0.87
N PHE A 96 28.28 5.70 0.20
CA PHE A 96 28.93 6.91 0.69
C PHE A 96 29.73 6.61 1.94
N ARG A 97 31.01 7.01 1.95
CA ARG A 97 31.87 6.91 3.14
C ARG A 97 31.73 8.11 4.10
N ASN A 98 31.08 9.18 3.65
CA ASN A 98 30.91 10.43 4.39
C ASN A 98 29.46 10.94 4.23
N LEU A 99 28.81 11.23 5.36
CA LEU A 99 27.41 11.68 5.43
C LEU A 99 27.19 13.05 4.78
N ASP A 100 28.15 13.97 4.84
CA ASP A 100 28.04 15.27 4.19
C ASP A 100 28.06 15.13 2.67
N ASN A 101 28.90 14.24 2.15
CA ASN A 101 28.93 13.93 0.72
C ASN A 101 27.63 13.25 0.26
N GLN A 102 27.09 12.33 1.08
CA GLN A 102 25.77 11.76 0.84
C GLN A 102 24.69 12.85 0.77
N ARG A 103 24.61 13.72 1.79
CA ARG A 103 23.62 14.79 1.89
C ARG A 103 23.69 15.74 0.70
N ARG A 104 24.89 16.17 0.30
CA ARG A 104 25.11 17.05 -0.86
C ARG A 104 24.63 16.39 -2.14
N ARG A 105 25.02 15.14 -2.39
CA ARG A 105 24.69 14.42 -3.62
C ARG A 105 23.21 14.03 -3.72
N VAL A 106 22.59 13.65 -2.60
CA VAL A 106 21.13 13.42 -2.51
C VAL A 106 20.36 14.72 -2.75
N ARG A 107 20.75 15.82 -2.10
CA ARG A 107 20.11 17.13 -2.31
C ARG A 107 20.18 17.54 -3.78
N PHE A 108 21.36 17.41 -4.39
CA PHE A 108 21.55 17.69 -5.82
C PHE A 108 20.66 16.81 -6.71
N ALA A 109 20.67 15.49 -6.46
CA ALA A 109 19.88 14.53 -7.25
C ALA A 109 18.36 14.78 -7.16
N CYS A 110 17.88 15.24 -6.01
CA CYS A 110 16.46 15.54 -5.79
C CYS A 110 16.03 16.92 -6.32
N THR A 111 16.95 17.75 -6.83
CA THR A 111 16.58 19.03 -7.47
C THR A 111 15.72 18.81 -8.71
N ARG A 112 14.81 19.76 -8.99
CA ARG A 112 13.89 19.68 -10.14
C ARG A 112 14.65 19.65 -11.47
N SER A 113 15.74 20.39 -11.58
CA SER A 113 16.59 20.43 -12.79
C SER A 113 17.25 19.07 -13.05
N HIS A 114 17.83 18.45 -12.02
CA HIS A 114 18.49 17.15 -12.18
C HIS A 114 17.50 16.03 -12.49
N ARG A 115 16.33 16.02 -11.84
CA ARG A 115 15.27 15.03 -12.11
C ARG A 115 14.75 15.06 -13.54
N ARG A 116 14.74 16.22 -14.20
CA ARG A 116 14.32 16.33 -15.62
C ARG A 116 15.34 15.72 -16.57
N VAL A 117 16.63 15.88 -16.29
CA VAL A 117 17.71 15.35 -17.13
C VAL A 117 17.78 13.82 -17.07
N THR A 118 17.49 13.22 -15.91
CA THR A 118 17.53 11.75 -15.74
C THR A 118 16.25 11.03 -16.20
N ALA A 119 15.20 11.77 -16.54
CA ALA A 119 13.92 11.19 -17.01
C ALA A 119 13.83 11.05 -18.54
N CYS A 120 14.86 11.51 -19.26
CA CYS A 120 14.98 11.42 -20.71
C CYS A 120 15.79 10.18 -21.12
#